data_AF-A0A8S3G707-F1
#
_entry.id   AF-A0A8S3G707-F1
#
_cell.length_a   1.000
_cell.length_b   1.000
_cell.length_c   1.000
_cell.angle_alpha   90.00
_cell.angle_beta   90.00
_cell.angle_gamma   90.00
#
_symmetry.space_group_name_H-M   'P 1'
#
loop_
_entity.id
_entity.type
_entity.pdbx_description
1 polymer ?
#
loop_
_entity_poly.entity_id
_entity_poly.type
_entity_poly.pdbx_seq_one_letter_code
_entity_poly.pdbx_strand_id
1 'polypeptide(L)'
;MSELSSSTQIFLLLILLIICVLIIHLLIRKRFNYLPESVAIIYIGGIFGLVIKLYNQWISKSDQSPTAIVQTSSPLLNSNLFFMLFLPPIIFEQGYHLHKGNFFRNLGTISTFAIFGTTINALVTGVGLYLLGLANLSYKLPWRECFIIGSLNS
;
A
#
# COMPACT_ATOMS: atom_id res chain seq x y z
N MET A 1 -30.18 -24.42 18.68
CA MET A 1 -29.91 -23.03 18.18
C MET A 1 -28.43 -22.77 17.91
N SER A 2 -27.48 -23.56 18.44
CA SER A 2 -26.04 -23.49 18.09
C SER A 2 -25.71 -24.06 16.70
N GLU A 3 -26.36 -25.15 16.28
CA GLU A 3 -26.03 -25.82 15.01
C GLU A 3 -26.42 -25.04 13.74
N LEU A 4 -27.48 -24.23 13.82
CA LEU A 4 -27.89 -23.36 12.72
C LEU A 4 -26.91 -22.18 12.52
N SER A 5 -26.28 -21.72 13.61
CA SER A 5 -25.27 -20.65 13.55
C SER A 5 -23.96 -21.14 12.94
N SER A 6 -23.49 -22.34 13.32
CA SER A 6 -22.30 -22.97 12.72
C SER A 6 -22.48 -23.27 11.23
N SER A 7 -23.67 -23.73 10.82
CA SER A 7 -23.98 -24.02 9.41
C SER A 7 -24.00 -22.75 8.56
N THR A 8 -24.55 -21.65 9.11
CA THR A 8 -24.56 -20.33 8.46
C THR A 8 -23.16 -19.77 8.32
N GLN A 9 -22.28 -19.96 9.32
CA GLN A 9 -20.88 -19.54 9.27
C GLN A 9 -20.08 -20.27 8.18
N ILE A 10 -20.26 -21.58 8.04
CA ILE A 10 -19.58 -22.38 7.00
C ILE A 10 -20.09 -21.99 5.61
N PHE A 11 -21.39 -21.76 5.46
CA PHE A 11 -21.97 -21.29 4.19
C PHE A 11 -21.43 -19.90 3.79
N LEU A 12 -21.30 -18.99 4.76
CA LEU A 12 -20.75 -17.66 4.55
C LEU A 12 -19.25 -17.73 4.19
N LEU A 13 -18.49 -18.60 4.86
CA LEU A 13 -17.08 -18.89 4.54
C LEU A 13 -16.94 -19.44 3.11
N LEU A 14 -17.83 -20.34 2.70
CA LEU A 14 -17.84 -20.94 1.36
C LEU A 14 -18.10 -19.88 0.28
N ILE A 15 -19.08 -19.01 0.49
CA ILE A 15 -19.37 -17.88 -0.41
C ILE A 15 -18.20 -16.91 -0.48
N LEU A 16 -17.59 -16.59 0.65
CA LEU A 16 -16.42 -15.73 0.70
C LEU A 16 -15.24 -16.32 -0.09
N LEU A 17 -15.01 -17.64 0.04
CA LEU A 17 -13.98 -18.35 -0.69
C LEU A 17 -14.26 -18.36 -2.20
N ILE A 18 -15.51 -18.57 -2.61
CA ILE A 18 -15.93 -18.51 -4.01
C ILE A 18 -15.70 -17.10 -4.59
N ILE A 19 -16.05 -16.05 -3.85
CA ILE A 19 -15.82 -14.66 -4.27
C ILE A 19 -14.32 -14.36 -4.38
N CYS A 20 -13.52 -14.83 -3.43
CA CYS A 20 -12.06 -14.67 -3.45
C CYS A 20 -11.43 -15.35 -4.69
N VAL A 21 -11.81 -16.61 -4.94
CA VAL A 21 -11.35 -17.37 -6.12
C VAL A 21 -11.84 -16.72 -7.41
N LEU A 22 -13.07 -16.21 -7.45
CA LEU A 22 -13.63 -15.52 -8.61
C LEU A 22 -12.89 -14.21 -8.87
N ILE A 23 -12.59 -13.41 -7.85
CA ILE A 23 -11.81 -12.17 -7.97
C ILE A 23 -10.40 -12.47 -8.50
N ILE A 24 -9.72 -13.48 -7.96
CA ILE A 24 -8.39 -13.90 -8.44
C ILE A 24 -8.46 -14.37 -9.90
N HIS A 25 -9.46 -15.19 -10.23
CA HIS A 25 -9.66 -15.69 -11.60
C HIS A 25 -9.97 -14.55 -12.59
N LEU A 26 -10.77 -13.57 -12.16
CA LEU A 26 -11.11 -12.39 -12.95
C LEU A 26 -9.89 -11.47 -13.10
N LEU A 27 -9.06 -11.34 -12.06
CA LEU A 27 -7.80 -10.58 -12.08
C LEU A 27 -6.79 -11.17 -13.09
N ILE A 28 -6.66 -12.49 -13.13
CA ILE A 28 -5.76 -13.19 -14.06
C ILE A 28 -6.31 -13.17 -15.50
N ARG A 29 -7.63 -13.34 -15.68
CA ARG A 29 -8.26 -13.45 -17.01
C ARG A 29 -8.47 -12.10 -17.69
N LYS A 30 -8.69 -11.02 -16.95
CA LYS A 30 -9.02 -9.72 -17.58
C LYS A 30 -7.84 -8.98 -18.18
N ARG A 31 -6.58 -9.45 -18.06
CA ARG A 31 -5.35 -8.93 -18.72
C ARG A 31 -5.51 -7.46 -19.13
N PHE A 32 -5.83 -6.61 -18.15
CA PHE A 32 -6.09 -5.19 -18.37
C PHE A 32 -4.74 -4.56 -18.65
N ASN A 33 -4.34 -4.51 -19.92
CA ASN A 33 -3.01 -4.06 -20.34
C ASN A 33 -2.79 -2.53 -20.17
N TYR A 34 -3.71 -1.86 -19.46
CA TYR A 34 -3.70 -0.42 -19.18
C TYR A 34 -3.54 -0.07 -17.70
N LEU A 35 -3.68 -1.02 -16.77
CA LEU A 35 -3.57 -0.73 -15.33
C LEU A 35 -2.41 -1.51 -14.69
N PRO A 36 -1.44 -0.82 -14.07
CA PRO A 36 -0.40 -1.47 -13.27
C PRO A 36 -1.04 -2.28 -12.14
N GLU A 37 -0.48 -3.44 -11.83
CA GLU A 37 -0.90 -4.29 -10.71
C GLU A 37 -0.96 -3.49 -9.39
N SER A 38 0.03 -2.63 -9.15
CA SER A 38 0.07 -1.73 -7.99
C SER A 38 -1.13 -0.77 -7.92
N VAL A 39 -1.56 -0.22 -9.06
CA VAL A 39 -2.71 0.70 -9.11
C VAL A 39 -4.01 -0.03 -8.79
N ALA A 40 -4.16 -1.28 -9.25
CA ALA A 40 -5.31 -2.10 -8.93
C ALA A 40 -5.40 -2.38 -7.42
N ILE A 41 -4.27 -2.70 -6.77
CA ILE A 41 -4.22 -2.96 -5.32
C ILE A 41 -4.59 -1.70 -4.52
N ILE A 42 -4.05 -0.53 -4.91
CA ILE A 42 -4.38 0.76 -4.27
C ILE A 42 -5.88 1.04 -4.39
N TYR A 43 -6.47 0.80 -5.56
CA TYR A 43 -7.89 1.03 -5.80
C TYR A 43 -8.78 0.09 -4.97
N ILE A 44 -8.45 -1.21 -4.93
CA ILE A 44 -9.18 -2.20 -4.13
C ILE A 44 -9.11 -1.84 -2.63
N GLY A 45 -7.91 -1.49 -2.13
CA GLY A 45 -7.73 -1.06 -0.74
C GLY A 45 -8.52 0.21 -0.40
N GLY A 46 -8.59 1.17 -1.32
CA GLY A 46 -9.40 2.39 -1.18
C GLY A 46 -10.90 2.09 -1.07
N ILE A 47 -11.43 1.23 -1.94
CA ILE A 47 -12.85 0.80 -1.87
C ILE A 47 -13.11 0.06 -0.55
N PHE A 48 -12.24 -0.88 -0.17
CA PHE A 48 -12.40 -1.65 1.06
C PHE A 48 -12.39 -0.77 2.31
N GLY A 49 -11.46 0.21 2.39
CA GLY A 49 -11.42 1.19 3.47
C GLY A 49 -12.65 2.09 3.52
N LEU A 50 -13.18 2.48 2.35
CA LEU A 50 -14.41 3.27 2.24
C LEU A 50 -15.64 2.47 2.72
N VAL A 51 -15.76 1.19 2.32
CA VAL A 51 -16.84 0.29 2.75
C VAL A 51 -16.85 0.12 4.26
N ILE A 52 -15.68 -0.09 4.89
CA ILE A 52 -15.57 -0.18 6.35
C ILE A 52 -16.02 1.12 7.01
N LYS A 53 -15.58 2.28 6.50
CA LYS A 53 -15.99 3.58 7.04
C LYS A 53 -17.51 3.81 6.94
N LEU A 54 -18.12 3.44 5.81
CA LEU A 54 -19.57 3.55 5.61
C LEU A 54 -20.35 2.59 6.52
N TYR A 55 -19.87 1.35 6.68
CA TYR A 55 -20.50 0.36 7.56
C TYR A 55 -20.46 0.82 9.02
N ASN A 56 -19.31 1.29 9.49
CA ASN A 56 -19.16 1.82 10.85
C ASN A 56 -20.03 3.06 11.08
N GLN A 57 -20.13 3.96 10.09
CA GLN A 57 -20.99 5.13 10.16
C GLN A 57 -22.49 4.78 10.18
N TRP A 58 -22.90 3.70 9.49
CA TRP A 58 -24.28 3.22 9.48
C TRP A 58 -24.68 2.58 10.81
N ILE A 59 -23.80 1.77 11.41
CA ILE A 59 -24.03 1.15 12.73
C ILE A 59 -23.97 2.17 13.88
N SER A 60 -23.12 3.21 13.77
CA SER A 60 -22.98 4.24 14.80
C SER A 60 -24.24 5.12 14.98
N LYS A 61 -25.25 5.00 14.10
CA LYS A 61 -26.56 5.66 14.27
C LYS A 61 -27.56 4.85 15.11
N SER A 62 -27.33 3.56 15.37
CA SER A 62 -28.31 2.71 16.05
C SER A 62 -27.99 2.41 17.52
N ASP A 63 -26.83 2.82 18.05
CA ASP A 63 -26.56 2.71 19.48
C ASP A 63 -25.55 3.76 19.96
N GLN A 64 -25.89 4.48 21.03
CA GLN A 64 -25.01 5.45 21.68
C GLN A 64 -24.10 4.70 22.64
N SER A 65 -23.16 3.95 22.08
CA SER A 65 -21.99 3.49 22.79
C SER A 65 -20.78 3.70 21.87
N PRO A 66 -19.79 4.52 22.27
CA PRO A 66 -18.55 4.72 21.52
C PRO A 66 -17.68 3.46 21.68
N THR A 67 -18.19 2.34 21.19
CA THR A 67 -17.48 1.07 21.16
C THR A 67 -16.55 1.18 19.95
N ALA A 68 -15.24 1.37 20.11
CA ALA A 68 -14.28 0.36 20.55
C ALA A 68 -14.36 -0.99 19.81
N ILE A 69 -15.31 -1.21 18.90
CA ILE A 69 -15.43 -2.40 18.04
C ILE A 69 -14.59 -2.29 16.76
N VAL A 70 -14.02 -1.11 16.49
CA VAL A 70 -12.99 -0.90 15.45
C VAL A 70 -11.76 -0.20 16.05
N GLN A 71 -11.57 -0.33 17.36
CA GLN A 71 -10.26 -0.10 17.94
C GLN A 71 -9.48 -1.41 17.84
N THR A 72 -8.59 -1.45 16.85
CA THR A 72 -7.18 -1.78 17.14
C THR A 72 -6.92 -3.15 17.79
N SER A 73 -7.61 -4.21 17.37
CA SER A 73 -7.35 -5.57 17.87
C SER A 73 -6.93 -6.56 16.78
N SER A 74 -6.45 -6.06 15.63
CA SER A 74 -5.52 -6.82 14.80
C SER A 74 -4.15 -6.13 14.85
N PRO A 75 -3.12 -6.75 15.47
CA PRO A 75 -1.77 -6.19 15.47
C PRO A 75 -1.22 -5.99 14.03
N LEU A 76 -1.83 -6.65 13.04
CA LEU A 76 -1.54 -6.48 11.61
C LEU A 76 -2.09 -5.18 10.99
N LEU A 77 -3.09 -4.51 11.58
CA LEU A 77 -3.59 -3.22 11.07
C LEU A 77 -2.76 -2.02 11.54
N ASN A 78 -1.81 -2.21 12.47
CA ASN A 78 -0.86 -1.17 12.80
C ASN A 78 0.16 -1.08 11.66
N SER A 79 0.13 0.01 10.88
CA SER A 79 1.01 0.21 9.72
C SER A 79 2.48 0.01 10.08
N ASN A 80 2.92 0.43 11.27
CA ASN A 80 4.31 0.26 11.70
C ASN A 80 4.69 -1.21 11.91
N LEU A 81 3.82 -2.02 12.54
CA LEU A 81 4.07 -3.45 12.71
C LEU A 81 3.96 -4.20 11.38
N PHE A 82 3.04 -3.79 10.50
CA PHE A 82 2.95 -4.30 9.14
C PHE A 82 4.26 -4.05 8.38
N PHE A 83 4.75 -2.81 8.34
CA PHE A 83 6.02 -2.52 7.68
C PHE A 83 7.18 -3.28 8.32
N MET A 84 7.27 -3.30 9.65
CA MET A 84 8.37 -3.98 10.34
C MET A 84 8.38 -5.50 10.10
N LEU A 85 7.22 -6.12 9.90
CA LEU A 85 7.10 -7.57 9.64
C LEU A 85 7.17 -7.93 8.15
N PHE A 86 6.57 -7.14 7.26
CA PHE A 86 6.48 -7.44 5.82
C PHE A 86 7.64 -6.88 5.00
N LEU A 87 8.23 -5.75 5.40
CA LEU A 87 9.36 -5.16 4.67
C LEU A 87 10.57 -6.14 4.60
N PRO A 88 10.96 -6.84 5.69
CA PRO A 88 12.10 -7.77 5.61
C PRO A 88 11.88 -8.95 4.65
N PRO A 89 10.75 -9.68 4.68
CA PRO A 89 10.43 -10.72 3.69
C PRO A 89 10.38 -10.19 2.25
N ILE A 90 9.78 -9.01 2.02
CA ILE A 90 9.68 -8.42 0.68
C ILE A 90 11.08 -8.09 0.13
N ILE A 91 11.92 -7.42 0.91
CA ILE A 91 13.30 -7.11 0.50
C ILE A 91 14.10 -8.39 0.25
N PHE A 92 13.90 -9.42 1.08
CA PHE A 92 14.59 -10.70 0.93
C PHE A 92 14.20 -11.44 -0.36
N GLU A 93 12.91 -11.48 -0.71
CA GLU A 93 12.41 -12.06 -1.97
C GLU A 93 13.05 -11.38 -3.19
N GLN A 94 13.03 -10.04 -3.22
CA GLN A 94 13.64 -9.26 -4.31
C GLN A 94 15.16 -9.43 -4.37
N GLY A 95 15.82 -9.54 -3.22
CA GLY A 95 17.25 -9.83 -3.11
C GLY A 95 17.60 -11.27 -3.55
N TYR A 96 16.71 -12.24 -3.33
CA TYR A 96 16.88 -13.63 -3.74
C TYR A 96 16.72 -13.81 -5.26
N HIS A 97 15.77 -13.10 -5.87
CA HIS A 97 15.57 -13.06 -7.33
C HIS A 97 16.69 -12.33 -8.09
N LEU A 98 17.63 -11.70 -7.39
CA LEU A 98 18.72 -10.95 -8.01
C LEU A 98 19.80 -11.88 -8.56
N HIS A 99 20.19 -11.66 -9.82
CA HIS A 99 21.24 -12.41 -10.51
C HIS A 99 22.62 -12.12 -9.91
N LYS A 100 23.01 -12.90 -8.89
CA LYS A 100 24.26 -12.73 -8.12
C LYS A 100 25.49 -12.55 -9.04
N GLY A 101 25.64 -13.37 -10.08
CA GLY A 101 26.80 -13.30 -10.98
C GLY A 101 26.97 -11.98 -11.75
N ASN A 102 25.88 -11.34 -12.18
CA ASN A 102 25.95 -10.05 -12.89
C ASN A 102 25.95 -8.85 -11.93
N PHE A 103 25.27 -8.99 -10.78
CA PHE A 103 25.23 -7.98 -9.74
C PHE A 103 26.63 -7.75 -9.15
N PHE A 104 27.33 -8.80 -8.71
CA PHE A 104 28.66 -8.67 -8.13
C PHE A 104 29.71 -8.17 -9.12
N ARG A 105 29.56 -8.48 -10.42
CA ARG A 105 30.45 -7.98 -11.48
C ARG A 105 30.28 -6.49 -11.78
N ASN A 106 29.10 -5.92 -11.54
CA ASN A 106 28.78 -4.52 -11.86
C ASN A 106 28.42 -3.70 -10.61
N LEU A 107 28.84 -4.14 -9.42
CA LEU A 107 28.50 -3.51 -8.15
C LEU A 107 28.85 -2.02 -8.11
N GLY A 108 30.00 -1.63 -8.68
CA GLY A 108 30.41 -0.22 -8.77
C GLY A 108 29.42 0.64 -9.55
N THR A 109 28.98 0.16 -10.72
CA THR A 109 27.99 0.84 -11.56
C THR A 109 26.63 0.94 -10.85
N ILE A 110 26.16 -0.16 -10.25
CA ILE A 110 24.90 -0.20 -9.49
C ILE A 110 24.94 0.76 -8.30
N SER A 111 26.03 0.75 -7.53
CA SER A 111 26.21 1.64 -6.37
C SER A 111 26.28 3.11 -6.79
N THR A 112 26.94 3.42 -7.92
CA THR A 112 26.98 4.77 -8.48
C THR A 112 25.59 5.22 -8.92
N PHE A 113 24.84 4.38 -9.63
CA PHE A 113 23.45 4.68 -10.02
C PHE A 113 22.54 4.83 -8.80
N ALA A 114 22.72 4.03 -7.76
CA ALA A 114 21.95 4.15 -6.53
C ALA A 114 22.23 5.49 -5.82
N ILE A 115 23.49 5.85 -5.59
CA ILE A 115 23.84 7.06 -4.84
C ILE A 115 23.55 8.32 -5.66
N PHE A 116 24.09 8.41 -6.88
CA PHE A 116 23.91 9.60 -7.71
C PHE A 116 22.49 9.69 -8.26
N GLY A 117 21.85 8.57 -8.61
CA GLY A 117 20.48 8.56 -9.10
C GLY A 117 19.49 9.02 -8.05
N THR A 118 19.57 8.51 -6.82
CA THR A 118 18.70 8.97 -5.71
C THR A 118 18.98 10.42 -5.35
N THR A 119 20.25 10.84 -5.29
CA THR A 119 20.61 12.24 -5.00
C THR A 119 20.05 13.20 -6.05
N ILE A 120 20.23 12.90 -7.34
CA ILE A 120 19.70 13.75 -8.42
C ILE A 120 18.16 13.72 -8.40
N ASN A 121 17.54 12.56 -8.18
CA ASN A 121 16.08 12.46 -8.08
C ASN A 121 15.53 13.30 -6.92
N ALA A 122 16.15 13.24 -5.74
CA ALA A 122 15.76 14.02 -4.57
C ALA A 122 15.94 15.54 -4.79
N LEU A 123 17.04 15.94 -5.45
CA LEU A 123 17.28 17.35 -5.80
C LEU A 123 16.27 17.87 -6.83
N VAL A 124 16.02 17.11 -7.89
CA VAL A 124 15.10 17.50 -8.97
C VAL A 124 13.67 17.60 -8.45
N THR A 125 13.21 16.62 -7.67
CA THR A 125 11.88 16.64 -7.08
C THR A 125 11.73 17.73 -6.01
N GLY A 126 12.72 17.90 -5.12
CA GLY A 126 12.69 18.93 -4.08
C GLY A 126 12.75 20.36 -4.62
N VAL A 127 13.70 20.65 -5.51
CA VAL A 127 13.81 21.96 -6.17
C VAL A 127 12.63 22.19 -7.11
N GLY A 128 12.18 21.17 -7.83
CA GLY A 128 11.00 21.22 -8.69
C GLY A 128 9.75 21.64 -7.90
N LEU A 129 9.52 21.04 -6.73
CA LEU A 129 8.39 21.38 -5.86
C LEU A 129 8.49 22.82 -5.31
N TYR A 130 9.70 23.26 -4.96
CA TYR A 130 9.95 24.64 -4.52
C TYR A 130 9.68 25.67 -5.63
N LEU A 131 10.16 25.43 -6.85
CA LEU A 131 9.90 26.28 -8.01
C LEU A 131 8.41 26.32 -8.36
N LEU A 132 7.72 25.18 -8.27
CA LEU A 132 6.28 25.10 -8.52
C LEU A 132 5.46 25.88 -7.48
N GLY A 133 5.93 25.91 -6.22
CA GLY A 133 5.37 26.76 -5.16
C GLY A 133 5.62 28.25 -5.39
N LEU A 134 6.76 28.63 -5.98
CA LEU A 134 7.03 30.02 -6.39
C LEU A 134 6.17 30.46 -7.58
N ALA A 135 5.87 29.54 -8.50
CA ALA A 135 5.00 29.76 -9.65
C ALA A 135 3.49 29.84 -9.30
N ASN A 136 3.12 29.77 -8.01
CA ASN A 136 1.73 29.70 -7.49
C ASN A 136 0.88 28.54 -8.06
N LEU A 137 1.53 27.48 -8.57
CA LEU A 137 0.84 26.28 -9.06
C LEU A 137 0.66 25.22 -7.96
N SER A 138 1.39 25.35 -6.84
CA SER A 138 1.34 24.44 -5.69
C SER A 138 1.38 25.21 -4.35
N TYR A 139 1.11 24.51 -3.25
CA TYR A 139 1.21 25.06 -1.89
C TYR A 139 2.63 25.60 -1.64
N LYS A 140 2.72 26.81 -1.10
CA LYS A 140 4.00 27.42 -0.68
C LYS A 140 4.53 26.71 0.56
N LEU A 141 5.25 25.63 0.34
CA LEU A 141 5.98 24.89 1.36
C LEU A 141 7.34 25.57 1.60
N PRO A 142 7.84 25.60 2.84
CA PRO A 142 9.20 26.04 3.11
C PRO A 142 10.19 25.09 2.44
N TRP A 143 11.36 25.62 2.04
CA TRP A 143 12.37 24.87 1.29
C TRP A 143 12.74 23.52 1.94
N ARG A 144 12.77 23.44 3.29
CA ARG A 144 13.06 22.20 4.03
C ARG A 144 12.02 21.10 3.78
N GLU A 145 10.73 21.44 3.76
CA GLU A 145 9.67 20.46 3.54
C GLU A 145 9.69 19.94 2.11
N CYS A 146 10.00 20.78 1.13
CA CYS A 146 10.20 20.35 -0.25
C CYS A 146 11.34 19.34 -0.37
N PHE A 147 12.47 19.55 0.31
CA PHE A 147 13.58 18.58 0.30
C PHE A 147 13.26 17.29 1.04
N ILE A 148 12.50 17.34 2.15
CA ILE A 148 12.02 16.14 2.84
C ILE A 148 11.16 15.30 1.89
N ILE A 149 10.19 15.92 1.22
CA ILE A 149 9.31 15.25 0.24
C ILE A 149 10.13 14.69 -0.93
N GLY A 150 11.11 15.47 -1.43
CA GLY A 150 11.98 15.03 -2.51
C GLY A 150 12.81 13.80 -2.13
N SER A 151 13.38 13.76 -0.93
CA SER A 151 14.12 12.59 -0.43
C SER A 151 13.24 11.38 -0.14
N LEU A 152 11.99 11.60 0.27
CA LEU A 152 11.04 10.52 0.58
C LEU A 152 10.61 9.74 -0.67
N ASN A 153 10.56 10.42 -1.82
CA ASN A 153 10.16 9.83 -3.11
C ASN A 153 11.37 9.35 -3.94
N SER A 154 12.61 9.49 -3.43
CA SER A 154 13.83 9.19 -4.20
C SER A 154 14.23 7.74 -4.25
#